data_AF-A0AAU6SSS3-F1
#
_entry.id   AF-A0AAU6SSS3-F1
#
_cell.length_a   1.000
_cell.length_b   1.000
_cell.length_c   1.000
_cell.angle_alpha   90.00
_cell.angle_beta   90.00
_cell.angle_gamma   90.00
#
_symmetry.space_group_name_H-M   'P 1'
#
loop_
_entity.id
_entity.type
_entity.pdbx_description
1 polymer ?
#
loop_
_entity_poly.entity_id
_entity_poly.type
_entity_poly.pdbx_seq_one_letter_code
_entity_poly.pdbx_strand_id
1 'polypeptide(L)'
;MIKYHLPALLLALSPLWVSASVFAEEVTQVDPVAAIDEKITIKQSEIDTIAAEFEAEGAQLQQLKNEQARLKRESDELNARQNRAKSALDKQYNRLLEDPDTDLVTFQQRYQQAWADVKQNQSEQLTNQQAITESDMRLSQMKQRHARLKTEFTNLQESKMDARVKRLEAELRQSRVLEASFRTTCSTSMTLGECANQGQQLTRQRAVNTFREQLLDNLTESVIAKQNLRGVELNIHVQESQVIRSGFEGNNEYFTHIQAQLQARPEAVAACKLLNLSSRYCLKNATEAVNSKNEKQWANVTIRSDQYHDSVTINGIQYGSTPVEVVLPAGRHQISVTKDGFETYNQTVTINGNDTIWVRLRPSRND
;
A
#
# COMPACT_ATOMS: atom_id res chain seq x y z
N MET A 1 -22.52 -73.48 30.86
CA MET A 1 -22.04 -73.13 32.23
C MET A 1 -21.81 -71.63 32.25
N ILE A 2 -22.29 -70.75 33.12
CA ILE A 2 -23.18 -70.74 34.31
C ILE A 2 -23.71 -69.27 34.32
N LYS A 3 -25.00 -69.06 34.05
CA LYS A 3 -26.04 -68.48 34.94
C LYS A 3 -25.71 -67.13 35.63
N TYR A 4 -26.54 -66.09 35.44
CA TYR A 4 -27.66 -65.69 36.32
C TYR A 4 -28.19 -64.29 35.96
N HIS A 5 -29.51 -64.12 36.05
CA HIS A 5 -30.25 -62.87 35.94
C HIS A 5 -30.43 -62.19 37.31
N LEU A 6 -30.85 -60.90 37.28
CA LEU A 6 -31.48 -60.03 38.30
C LEU A 6 -30.55 -58.95 38.93
N PRO A 7 -31.09 -57.85 39.53
CA PRO A 7 -32.13 -56.93 39.07
C PRO A 7 -31.80 -55.43 39.37
N ALA A 8 -32.69 -54.53 38.92
CA ALA A 8 -33.02 -53.20 39.48
C ALA A 8 -31.94 -52.31 40.12
N LEU A 9 -31.67 -51.15 39.50
CA LEU A 9 -31.44 -49.92 40.25
C LEU A 9 -31.94 -48.68 39.46
N LEU A 10 -32.96 -48.03 40.01
CA LEU A 10 -33.44 -46.70 39.66
C LEU A 10 -32.35 -45.68 39.99
N LEU A 11 -31.88 -44.91 39.00
CA LEU A 11 -31.12 -43.69 39.22
C LEU A 11 -31.68 -42.58 38.33
N ALA A 12 -32.48 -41.75 39.00
CA ALA A 12 -32.79 -40.34 38.78
C ALA A 12 -32.47 -39.72 37.40
N LEU A 13 -33.54 -39.28 36.74
CA LEU A 13 -33.55 -38.18 35.77
C LEU A 13 -32.94 -36.92 36.38
N SER A 14 -31.88 -36.39 35.75
CA SER A 14 -31.60 -34.96 35.73
C SER A 14 -31.26 -34.56 34.28
N PRO A 15 -31.96 -33.59 33.67
CA PRO A 15 -31.52 -33.04 32.40
C PRO A 15 -30.48 -31.97 32.76
N LEU A 16 -29.20 -32.35 32.76
CA LEU A 16 -28.14 -31.35 32.66
C LEU A 16 -28.20 -30.76 31.26
N TRP A 17 -28.93 -29.65 31.14
CA TRP A 17 -28.75 -28.69 30.07
C TRP A 17 -27.34 -28.12 30.21
N VAL A 18 -26.36 -28.83 29.64
CA VAL A 18 -25.07 -28.22 29.33
C VAL A 18 -25.35 -27.31 28.13
N SER A 19 -25.73 -26.08 28.43
CA SER A 19 -25.57 -24.98 27.49
C SER A 19 -24.08 -24.91 27.20
N ALA A 20 -23.65 -25.44 26.06
CA ALA A 20 -22.35 -25.07 25.53
C ALA A 20 -22.43 -23.56 25.28
N SER A 21 -21.86 -22.78 26.19
CA SER A 21 -21.51 -21.40 25.91
C SER A 21 -20.53 -21.47 24.74
N VAL A 22 -21.06 -21.32 23.53
CA VAL A 22 -20.27 -20.91 22.39
C VAL A 22 -19.80 -19.51 22.77
N PHE A 23 -18.60 -19.41 23.33
CA PHE A 23 -17.88 -18.17 23.32
C PHE A 23 -17.75 -17.83 21.84
N ALA A 24 -18.59 -16.89 21.39
CA ALA A 24 -18.31 -16.15 20.17
C ALA A 24 -16.98 -15.47 20.43
N GLU A 25 -15.90 -16.11 19.98
CA GLU A 25 -14.62 -15.47 19.87
C GLU A 25 -14.87 -14.28 18.95
N GLU A 26 -14.87 -13.11 19.56
CA GLU A 26 -14.91 -11.83 18.88
C GLU A 26 -13.66 -11.81 18.01
N VAL A 27 -13.80 -12.29 16.77
CA VAL A 27 -12.75 -12.22 15.76
C VAL A 27 -12.49 -10.73 15.61
N THR A 28 -11.45 -10.27 16.29
CA THR A 28 -10.87 -8.96 16.04
C THR A 28 -10.57 -8.97 14.55
N GLN A 29 -11.40 -8.27 13.78
CA GLN A 29 -11.17 -8.09 12.36
C GLN A 29 -9.92 -7.24 12.24
N VAL A 30 -8.76 -7.88 12.30
CA VAL A 30 -7.47 -7.23 12.09
C VAL A 30 -7.50 -6.68 10.67
N ASP A 31 -7.32 -5.36 10.56
CA ASP A 31 -7.22 -4.68 9.27
C ASP A 31 -6.21 -5.42 8.39
N PRO A 32 -6.64 -5.95 7.22
CA PRO A 32 -5.77 -6.72 6.34
C PRO A 32 -4.49 -5.97 5.94
N VAL A 33 -4.54 -4.63 5.87
CA VAL A 33 -3.36 -3.81 5.56
C VAL A 33 -2.37 -3.82 6.73
N ALA A 34 -2.84 -3.65 7.96
CA ALA A 34 -2.01 -3.69 9.16
C ALA A 34 -1.32 -5.06 9.35
N ALA A 35 -2.03 -6.16 9.09
CA ALA A 35 -1.47 -7.50 9.14
C ALA A 35 -0.35 -7.73 8.09
N ILE A 36 -0.45 -7.09 6.91
CA ILE A 36 0.60 -7.15 5.89
C ILE A 36 1.78 -6.26 6.30
N ASP A 37 1.53 -5.10 6.92
CA ASP A 37 2.59 -4.20 7.39
C ASP A 37 3.47 -4.82 8.47
N GLU A 38 2.88 -5.59 9.38
CA GLU A 38 3.65 -6.38 10.35
C GLU A 38 4.57 -7.38 9.65
N LYS A 39 4.04 -8.13 8.66
CA LYS A 39 4.84 -9.08 7.87
C LYS A 39 5.96 -8.41 7.09
N ILE A 40 5.71 -7.23 6.51
CA ILE A 40 6.73 -6.42 5.81
C ILE A 40 7.83 -6.02 6.78
N THR A 41 7.48 -5.57 7.98
CA THR A 41 8.44 -5.14 9.01
C THR A 41 9.32 -6.30 9.47
N ILE A 42 8.71 -7.47 9.73
CA ILE A 42 9.45 -8.70 10.06
C ILE A 42 10.40 -9.08 8.93
N LYS A 43 9.92 -9.06 7.67
CA LYS A 43 10.76 -9.42 6.51
C LYS A 43 11.90 -8.43 6.26
N GLN A 44 11.68 -7.13 6.51
CA GLN A 44 12.75 -6.14 6.44
C GLN A 44 13.86 -6.45 7.47
N SER A 45 13.47 -6.77 8.70
CA SER A 45 14.42 -7.17 9.75
C SER A 45 15.20 -8.44 9.39
N GLU A 46 14.54 -9.45 8.80
CA GLU A 46 15.21 -10.67 8.30
C GLU A 46 16.23 -10.35 7.19
N ILE A 47 15.90 -9.43 6.27
CA ILE A 47 16.80 -8.97 5.20
C ILE A 47 18.03 -8.27 5.79
N ASP A 48 17.80 -7.34 6.72
CA ASP A 48 18.87 -6.56 7.36
C ASP A 48 19.81 -7.47 8.17
N THR A 49 19.25 -8.45 8.88
CA THR A 49 20.02 -9.46 9.63
C THR A 49 20.93 -10.27 8.70
N ILE A 50 20.41 -10.78 7.58
CA ILE A 50 21.22 -11.55 6.62
C ILE A 50 22.25 -10.68 5.92
N ALA A 51 21.97 -9.41 5.67
CA ALA A 51 22.96 -8.48 5.13
C ALA A 51 24.14 -8.31 6.09
N ALA A 52 23.87 -8.14 7.39
CA ALA A 52 24.91 -8.05 8.41
C ALA A 52 25.71 -9.37 8.56
N GLU A 53 25.04 -10.52 8.57
CA GLU A 53 25.69 -11.84 8.59
C GLU A 53 26.58 -12.06 7.36
N PHE A 54 26.12 -11.65 6.18
CA PHE A 54 26.88 -11.75 4.93
C PHE A 54 28.16 -10.91 4.97
N GLU A 55 28.09 -9.68 5.50
CA GLU A 55 29.27 -8.83 5.69
C GLU A 55 30.28 -9.45 6.68
N ALA A 56 29.78 -10.01 7.79
CA ALA A 56 30.62 -10.66 8.80
C ALA A 56 31.33 -11.91 8.25
N GLU A 57 30.62 -12.79 7.53
CA GLU A 57 31.19 -13.97 6.89
C GLU A 57 32.17 -13.55 5.76
N GLY A 58 31.89 -12.45 5.05
CA GLY A 58 32.82 -11.88 4.06
C GLY A 58 34.14 -11.42 4.68
N ALA A 59 34.10 -10.80 5.86
CA ALA A 59 35.29 -10.43 6.61
C ALA A 59 36.07 -11.67 7.10
N GLN A 60 35.37 -12.70 7.57
CA GLN A 60 35.98 -13.98 7.97
C GLN A 60 36.67 -14.67 6.80
N LEU A 61 36.03 -14.74 5.62
CA LEU A 61 36.64 -15.27 4.41
C LEU A 61 37.94 -14.52 4.05
N GLN A 62 37.93 -13.18 4.19
CA GLN A 62 39.12 -12.38 3.93
C GLN A 62 40.26 -12.71 4.90
N GLN A 63 39.95 -12.92 6.18
CA GLN A 63 40.94 -13.37 7.17
C GLN A 63 41.54 -14.74 6.81
N LEU A 64 40.71 -15.71 6.43
CA LEU A 64 41.17 -17.03 6.00
C LEU A 64 42.07 -16.96 4.75
N LYS A 65 41.74 -16.09 3.79
CA LYS A 65 42.57 -15.84 2.60
C LYS A 65 43.93 -15.23 2.96
N ASN A 66 43.97 -14.28 3.89
CA ASN A 66 45.21 -13.70 4.39
C ASN A 66 46.06 -14.76 5.11
N GLU A 67 45.43 -15.63 5.90
CA GLU A 67 46.09 -16.74 6.57
C GLU A 67 46.66 -17.76 5.59
N GLN A 68 45.92 -18.09 4.52
CA GLN A 68 46.43 -18.96 3.46
C GLN A 68 47.68 -18.38 2.81
N ALA A 69 47.71 -17.07 2.58
CA ALA A 69 48.89 -16.39 2.04
C ALA A 69 50.07 -16.40 3.02
N ARG A 70 49.81 -16.30 4.34
CA ARG A 70 50.83 -16.47 5.39
C ARG A 70 51.41 -17.88 5.38
N LEU A 71 50.55 -18.91 5.44
CA LEU A 71 50.95 -20.32 5.45
C LEU A 71 51.75 -20.72 4.20
N LYS A 72 51.43 -20.14 3.04
CA LYS A 72 52.20 -20.36 1.79
C LYS A 72 53.62 -19.81 1.88
N ARG A 73 53.80 -18.59 2.39
CA ARG A 73 55.14 -18.01 2.60
C ARG A 73 55.95 -18.82 3.61
N GLU A 74 55.31 -19.26 4.70
CA GLU A 74 55.93 -20.11 5.70
C GLU A 74 56.35 -21.48 5.10
N SER A 75 55.55 -22.02 4.19
CA SER A 75 55.89 -23.23 3.43
C SER A 75 57.20 -23.08 2.67
N ASP A 76 57.39 -21.96 1.97
CA ASP A 76 58.62 -21.71 1.20
C ASP A 76 59.85 -21.65 2.12
N GLU A 77 59.73 -21.02 3.29
CA GLU A 77 60.79 -20.96 4.30
C GLU A 77 61.10 -22.34 4.88
N LEU A 78 60.08 -23.13 5.23
CA LEU A 78 60.23 -24.47 5.79
C LEU A 78 60.85 -25.43 4.77
N ASN A 79 60.43 -25.36 3.51
CA ASN A 79 61.03 -26.13 2.41
C ASN A 79 62.51 -25.76 2.21
N ALA A 80 62.86 -24.47 2.28
CA ALA A 80 64.25 -24.04 2.23
C ALA A 80 65.08 -24.57 3.42
N ARG A 81 64.51 -24.55 4.64
CA ARG A 81 65.16 -25.12 5.84
C ARG A 81 65.36 -26.63 5.71
N GLN A 82 64.34 -27.35 5.24
CA GLN A 82 64.42 -28.78 5.00
C GLN A 82 65.51 -29.13 3.97
N ASN A 83 65.58 -28.40 2.86
CA ASN A 83 66.61 -28.59 1.84
C ASN A 83 68.03 -28.33 2.38
N ARG A 84 68.20 -27.30 3.22
CA ARG A 84 69.48 -27.05 3.91
C ARG A 84 69.84 -28.16 4.90
N ALA A 85 68.89 -28.64 5.69
CA ALA A 85 69.09 -29.74 6.64
C ALA A 85 69.46 -31.04 5.90
N LYS A 86 68.79 -31.32 4.77
CA LYS A 86 69.11 -32.45 3.89
C LYS A 86 70.54 -32.37 3.37
N SER A 87 70.91 -31.22 2.78
CA SER A 87 72.27 -31.02 2.26
C SER A 87 73.35 -31.13 3.34
N ALA A 88 73.07 -30.64 4.55
CA ALA A 88 73.99 -30.77 5.69
C ALA A 88 74.14 -32.24 6.14
N LEU A 89 73.05 -33.01 6.17
CA LEU A 89 73.05 -34.44 6.48
C LEU A 89 73.81 -35.24 5.42
N ASP A 90 73.54 -35.00 4.12
CA ASP A 90 74.23 -35.65 3.00
C ASP A 90 75.75 -35.40 3.05
N LYS A 91 76.17 -34.18 3.46
CA LYS A 91 77.58 -33.86 3.66
C LYS A 91 78.23 -34.67 4.79
N GLN A 92 77.53 -34.94 5.89
CA GLN A 92 78.07 -35.79 6.96
C GLN A 92 78.12 -37.27 6.53
N TYR A 93 77.12 -37.75 5.79
CA TYR A 93 77.16 -39.10 5.21
C TYR A 93 78.38 -39.31 4.33
N ASN A 94 78.75 -38.34 3.50
CA ASN A 94 79.97 -38.43 2.68
C ASN A 94 81.26 -38.47 3.51
N ARG A 95 81.29 -37.80 4.67
CA ARG A 95 82.46 -37.78 5.57
C ARG A 95 82.70 -39.10 6.30
N LEU A 96 81.69 -39.95 6.48
CA LEU A 96 81.88 -41.29 7.05
C LEU A 96 82.83 -42.17 6.24
N LEU A 97 83.00 -41.87 4.95
CA LEU A 97 83.98 -42.56 4.11
C LEU A 97 85.42 -42.25 4.54
N GLU A 98 85.65 -41.13 5.22
CA GLU A 98 86.95 -40.64 5.68
C GLU A 98 87.12 -40.75 7.21
N ASP A 99 86.04 -40.58 7.99
CA ASP A 99 86.01 -40.61 9.46
C ASP A 99 84.81 -41.42 10.00
N PRO A 100 85.02 -42.66 10.49
CA PRO A 100 83.95 -43.54 10.96
C PRO A 100 83.27 -43.07 12.26
N ASP A 101 83.86 -42.14 13.01
CA ASP A 101 83.30 -41.62 14.28
C ASP A 101 82.40 -40.39 14.11
N THR A 102 82.06 -40.02 12.86
CA THR A 102 81.20 -38.86 12.54
C THR A 102 79.79 -38.99 13.13
N ASP A 103 79.33 -37.99 13.90
CA ASP A 103 77.96 -37.96 14.44
C ASP A 103 76.90 -37.66 13.36
N LEU A 104 76.10 -38.67 13.02
CA LEU A 104 74.94 -38.55 12.14
C LEU A 104 73.63 -38.26 12.88
N VAL A 105 73.51 -38.65 14.14
CA VAL A 105 72.23 -38.69 14.87
C VAL A 105 71.66 -37.28 14.98
N THR A 106 72.51 -36.31 15.34
CA THR A 106 72.10 -34.90 15.45
C THR A 106 71.58 -34.35 14.12
N PHE A 107 72.21 -34.70 12.99
CA PHE A 107 71.80 -34.22 11.67
C PHE A 107 70.54 -34.93 11.16
N GLN A 108 70.38 -36.23 11.46
CA GLN A 108 69.16 -36.99 11.17
C GLN A 108 67.96 -36.40 11.91
N GLN A 109 68.10 -36.11 13.20
CA GLN A 109 67.03 -35.49 14.00
C GLN A 109 66.64 -34.12 13.45
N ARG A 110 67.61 -33.27 13.08
CA ARG A 110 67.33 -31.95 12.47
C ARG A 110 66.57 -32.07 11.16
N TYR A 111 66.93 -33.03 10.31
CA TYR A 111 66.21 -33.27 9.05
C TYR A 111 64.79 -33.79 9.31
N GLN A 112 64.62 -34.75 10.24
CA GLN A 112 63.32 -35.29 10.63
C GLN A 112 62.40 -34.20 11.19
N GLN A 113 62.93 -33.29 12.02
CA GLN A 113 62.18 -32.15 12.54
C GLN A 113 61.78 -31.19 11.42
N ALA A 114 62.70 -30.79 10.54
CA ALA A 114 62.37 -29.91 9.42
C ALA A 114 61.33 -30.52 8.48
N TRP A 115 61.35 -31.84 8.28
CA TRP A 115 60.32 -32.54 7.51
C TRP A 115 58.97 -32.58 8.24
N ALA A 116 58.98 -32.78 9.56
CA ALA A 116 57.77 -32.71 10.38
C ALA A 116 57.12 -31.32 10.31
N ASP A 117 57.91 -30.25 10.37
CA ASP A 117 57.42 -28.87 10.25
C ASP A 117 56.77 -28.62 8.87
N VAL A 118 57.41 -29.06 7.78
CA VAL A 118 56.82 -28.99 6.41
C VAL A 118 55.49 -29.73 6.35
N LYS A 119 55.43 -30.95 6.91
CA LYS A 119 54.21 -31.76 6.92
C LYS A 119 53.09 -31.11 7.74
N GLN A 120 53.44 -30.50 8.87
CA GLN A 120 52.50 -29.76 9.72
C GLN A 120 51.92 -28.56 8.95
N ASN A 121 52.77 -27.75 8.32
CA ASN A 121 52.33 -26.61 7.51
C ASN A 121 51.44 -27.05 6.32
N GLN A 122 51.74 -28.18 5.66
CA GLN A 122 50.89 -28.74 4.61
C GLN A 122 49.49 -29.13 5.13
N SER A 123 49.42 -29.70 6.34
CA SER A 123 48.15 -30.03 7.00
C SER A 123 47.34 -28.78 7.35
N GLU A 124 47.99 -27.74 7.85
CA GLU A 124 47.37 -26.44 8.16
C GLU A 124 46.85 -25.75 6.90
N GLN A 125 47.62 -25.76 5.81
CA GLN A 125 47.17 -25.24 4.51
C GLN A 125 45.94 -25.97 3.99
N LEU A 126 45.88 -27.30 4.11
CA LEU A 126 44.72 -28.08 3.67
C LEU A 126 43.48 -27.74 4.51
N THR A 127 43.65 -27.63 5.83
CA THR A 127 42.58 -27.28 6.77
C THR A 127 42.04 -25.87 6.48
N ASN A 128 42.93 -24.89 6.29
CA ASN A 128 42.53 -23.53 5.98
C ASN A 128 41.89 -23.42 4.58
N GLN A 129 42.36 -24.19 3.59
CA GLN A 129 41.75 -24.27 2.27
C GLN A 129 40.32 -24.86 2.31
N GLN A 130 40.10 -25.87 3.17
CA GLN A 130 38.76 -26.40 3.43
C GLN A 130 37.86 -25.33 4.07
N ALA A 131 38.35 -24.62 5.09
CA ALA A 131 37.60 -23.55 5.74
C ALA A 131 37.21 -22.41 4.77
N ILE A 132 38.11 -22.03 3.85
CA ILE A 132 37.82 -21.07 2.77
C ILE A 132 36.65 -21.58 1.91
N THR A 133 36.70 -22.85 1.50
CA THR A 133 35.67 -23.45 0.64
C THR A 133 34.32 -23.50 1.34
N GLU A 134 34.29 -23.85 2.63
CA GLU A 134 33.08 -23.86 3.45
C GLU A 134 32.51 -22.46 3.66
N SER A 135 33.36 -21.45 3.84
CA SER A 135 32.96 -20.04 3.97
C SER A 135 32.40 -19.48 2.65
N ASP A 136 33.05 -19.77 1.51
CA ASP A 136 32.53 -19.43 0.18
C ASP A 136 31.16 -20.07 -0.08
N MET A 137 30.96 -21.32 0.32
CA MET A 137 29.66 -22.01 0.22
C MET A 137 28.59 -21.33 1.09
N ARG A 138 28.92 -20.97 2.34
CA ARG A 138 28.01 -20.24 3.24
C ARG A 138 27.60 -18.89 2.65
N LEU A 139 28.53 -18.12 2.11
CA LEU A 139 28.24 -16.85 1.43
C LEU A 139 27.30 -17.03 0.23
N SER A 140 27.51 -18.10 -0.57
CA SER A 140 26.63 -18.44 -1.68
C SER A 140 25.20 -18.75 -1.22
N GLN A 141 25.05 -19.54 -0.15
CA GLN A 141 23.75 -19.86 0.45
C GLN A 141 23.05 -18.63 1.03
N MET A 142 23.78 -17.78 1.76
CA MET A 142 23.26 -16.50 2.29
C MET A 142 22.77 -15.60 1.16
N LYS A 143 23.53 -15.48 0.05
CA LYS A 143 23.12 -14.70 -1.12
C LYS A 143 21.82 -15.22 -1.75
N GLN A 144 21.66 -16.53 -1.87
CA GLN A 144 20.42 -17.14 -2.35
C GLN A 144 19.25 -16.86 -1.40
N ARG A 145 19.47 -17.01 -0.09
CA ARG A 145 18.46 -16.72 0.94
C ARG A 145 18.04 -15.25 0.90
N HIS A 146 18.99 -14.32 0.80
CA HIS A 146 18.73 -12.89 0.65
C HIS A 146 17.88 -12.58 -0.59
N ALA A 147 18.20 -13.18 -1.74
CA ALA A 147 17.42 -13.01 -2.97
C ALA A 147 15.97 -13.53 -2.81
N ARG A 148 15.79 -14.67 -2.13
CA ARG A 148 14.46 -15.22 -1.83
C ARG A 148 13.66 -14.27 -0.95
N LEU A 149 14.24 -13.78 0.16
CA LEU A 149 13.58 -12.85 1.07
C LEU A 149 13.21 -11.54 0.38
N LYS A 150 14.09 -11.02 -0.48
CA LYS A 150 13.79 -9.82 -1.27
C LYS A 150 12.59 -10.02 -2.20
N THR A 151 12.48 -11.21 -2.81
CA THR A 151 11.32 -11.56 -3.65
C THR A 151 10.04 -11.66 -2.81
N GLU A 152 10.08 -12.32 -1.66
CA GLU A 152 8.96 -12.39 -0.71
C GLU A 152 8.53 -10.99 -0.24
N PHE A 153 9.49 -10.11 0.06
CA PHE A 153 9.24 -8.74 0.45
C PHE A 153 8.54 -7.93 -0.64
N THR A 154 9.02 -8.01 -1.89
CA THR A 154 8.33 -7.35 -3.03
C THR A 154 6.93 -7.89 -3.23
N ASN A 155 6.71 -9.21 -3.08
CA ASN A 155 5.37 -9.79 -3.15
C ASN A 155 4.44 -9.28 -2.04
N LEU A 156 4.95 -9.08 -0.82
CA LEU A 156 4.20 -8.47 0.28
C LEU A 156 3.87 -7.00 0.00
N GLN A 157 4.78 -6.24 -0.60
CA GLN A 157 4.52 -4.86 -1.02
C GLN A 157 3.39 -4.79 -2.07
N GLU A 158 3.42 -5.67 -3.07
CA GLU A 158 2.35 -5.79 -4.07
C GLU A 158 1.01 -6.19 -3.43
N SER A 159 1.03 -7.16 -2.51
CA SER A 159 -0.16 -7.58 -1.75
C SER A 159 -0.72 -6.44 -0.88
N LYS A 160 0.15 -5.62 -0.28
CA LYS A 160 -0.27 -4.42 0.48
C LYS A 160 -1.03 -3.46 -0.41
N MET A 161 -0.56 -3.21 -1.63
CA MET A 161 -1.26 -2.32 -2.57
C MET A 161 -2.65 -2.86 -2.92
N ASP A 162 -2.75 -4.16 -3.21
CA ASP A 162 -4.04 -4.82 -3.46
C ASP A 162 -4.99 -4.72 -2.26
N ALA A 163 -4.48 -4.93 -1.04
CA ALA A 163 -5.27 -4.85 0.19
C ALA A 163 -5.77 -3.42 0.47
N ARG A 164 -4.92 -2.40 0.27
CA ARG A 164 -5.30 -0.99 0.39
C ARG A 164 -6.41 -0.62 -0.58
N VAL A 165 -6.29 -1.03 -1.86
CA VAL A 165 -7.32 -0.78 -2.87
C VAL A 165 -8.65 -1.43 -2.48
N LYS A 166 -8.65 -2.73 -2.13
CA LYS A 166 -9.87 -3.45 -1.72
C LYS A 166 -10.56 -2.81 -0.52
N ARG A 167 -9.77 -2.40 0.48
CA ARG A 167 -10.29 -1.71 1.66
C ARG A 167 -10.97 -0.41 1.26
N LEU A 168 -10.28 0.44 0.47
CA LEU A 168 -10.84 1.71 0.04
C LEU A 168 -12.07 1.54 -0.87
N GLU A 169 -12.10 0.54 -1.75
CA GLU A 169 -13.28 0.21 -2.56
C GLU A 169 -14.50 -0.14 -1.70
N ALA A 170 -14.30 -0.90 -0.63
CA ALA A 170 -15.37 -1.24 0.31
C ALA A 170 -15.85 0.00 1.08
N GLU A 171 -14.92 0.84 1.54
CA GLU A 171 -15.23 2.09 2.24
C GLU A 171 -15.97 3.11 1.36
N LEU A 172 -15.65 3.17 0.06
CA LEU A 172 -16.30 4.11 -0.88
C LEU A 172 -17.71 3.69 -1.28
N ARG A 173 -18.07 2.41 -1.17
CA ARG A 173 -19.41 1.88 -1.54
C ARG A 173 -20.39 1.98 -0.37
N GLN A 174 -20.60 3.20 0.13
CA GLN A 174 -21.55 3.46 1.21
C GLN A 174 -22.93 3.88 0.70
N SER A 175 -23.95 3.54 1.48
CA SER A 175 -25.32 4.02 1.37
C SER A 175 -25.77 4.56 2.71
N ARG A 176 -26.34 5.77 2.73
CA ARG A 176 -26.74 6.42 3.98
C ARG A 176 -27.95 7.33 3.79
N VAL A 177 -28.79 7.38 4.82
CA VAL A 177 -29.86 8.37 4.94
C VAL A 177 -29.33 9.57 5.71
N LEU A 178 -29.56 10.78 5.20
CA LEU A 178 -29.18 12.01 5.87
C LEU A 178 -30.25 13.08 5.72
N GLU A 179 -30.31 13.96 6.71
CA GLU A 179 -31.16 15.15 6.66
C GLU A 179 -30.33 16.38 6.27
N ALA A 180 -30.91 17.22 5.43
CA ALA A 180 -30.30 18.48 5.02
C ALA A 180 -31.33 19.60 5.06
N SER A 181 -30.90 20.76 5.51
CA SER A 181 -31.68 21.99 5.47
C SER A 181 -30.95 23.08 4.72
N PHE A 182 -31.68 23.88 3.93
CA PHE A 182 -31.14 25.06 3.28
C PHE A 182 -32.18 26.17 3.29
N ARG A 183 -31.69 27.41 3.35
CA ARG A 183 -32.50 28.62 3.28
C ARG A 183 -32.00 29.42 2.09
N THR A 184 -32.91 29.77 1.19
CA THR A 184 -32.62 30.57 0.01
C THR A 184 -33.47 31.83 0.02
N THR A 185 -32.92 32.93 -0.48
CA THR A 185 -33.65 34.20 -0.62
C THR A 185 -34.23 34.27 -2.03
N CYS A 186 -35.55 34.44 -2.12
CA CYS A 186 -36.26 34.58 -3.37
C CYS A 186 -35.97 35.94 -4.01
N SER A 187 -35.73 35.96 -5.32
CA SER A 187 -35.70 37.20 -6.10
C SER A 187 -37.09 37.85 -6.10
N THR A 188 -37.13 39.19 -6.18
CA THR A 188 -38.39 39.92 -6.39
C THR A 188 -39.01 39.66 -7.77
N SER A 189 -38.22 39.13 -8.72
CA SER A 189 -38.65 38.81 -10.08
C SER A 189 -39.09 37.36 -10.31
N MET A 190 -38.92 36.47 -9.33
CA MET A 190 -39.31 35.05 -9.47
C MET A 190 -40.68 34.77 -8.85
N THR A 191 -41.35 33.72 -9.33
CA THR A 191 -42.59 33.22 -8.71
C THR A 191 -42.30 32.45 -7.42
N LEU A 192 -43.30 32.36 -6.54
CA LEU A 192 -43.19 31.57 -5.30
C LEU A 192 -42.90 30.09 -5.59
N GLY A 193 -43.48 29.53 -6.66
CA GLY A 193 -43.24 28.14 -7.07
C GLY A 193 -41.82 27.91 -7.59
N GLU A 194 -41.27 28.85 -8.35
CA GLU A 194 -39.87 28.82 -8.78
C GLU A 194 -38.92 28.90 -7.58
N CYS A 195 -39.19 29.79 -6.62
CA CYS A 195 -38.40 29.89 -5.40
C CYS A 195 -38.42 28.58 -4.59
N ALA A 196 -39.60 27.97 -4.45
CA ALA A 196 -39.76 26.71 -3.75
C ALA A 196 -38.96 25.56 -4.41
N ASN A 197 -39.04 25.48 -5.73
CA ASN A 197 -38.28 24.49 -6.52
C ASN A 197 -36.76 24.71 -6.39
N GLN A 198 -36.31 25.96 -6.45
CA GLN A 198 -34.90 26.31 -6.24
C GLN A 198 -34.43 25.92 -4.85
N GLY A 199 -35.21 26.22 -3.80
CA GLY A 199 -34.91 25.79 -2.43
C GLY A 199 -34.76 24.27 -2.32
N GLN A 200 -35.67 23.51 -2.92
CA GLN A 200 -35.59 22.04 -2.93
C GLN A 200 -34.34 21.53 -3.66
N GLN A 201 -33.97 22.13 -4.81
CA GLN A 201 -32.78 21.74 -5.56
C GLN A 201 -31.50 22.04 -4.78
N LEU A 202 -31.39 23.22 -4.17
CA LEU A 202 -30.24 23.62 -3.36
C LEU A 202 -30.11 22.74 -2.11
N THR A 203 -31.21 22.37 -1.46
CA THR A 203 -31.16 21.45 -0.31
C THR A 203 -30.72 20.04 -0.72
N ARG A 204 -31.16 19.54 -1.89
CA ARG A 204 -30.65 18.25 -2.43
C ARG A 204 -29.16 18.32 -2.74
N GLN A 205 -28.70 19.42 -3.32
CA GLN A 205 -27.28 19.62 -3.60
C GLN A 205 -26.46 19.68 -2.30
N ARG A 206 -26.95 20.37 -1.27
CA ARG A 206 -26.34 20.37 0.06
C ARG A 206 -26.27 18.96 0.64
N ALA A 207 -27.33 18.17 0.54
CA ALA A 207 -27.34 16.78 0.98
C ALA A 207 -26.25 15.94 0.28
N VAL A 208 -26.13 16.05 -1.04
CA VAL A 208 -25.09 15.37 -1.82
C VAL A 208 -23.69 15.82 -1.42
N ASN A 209 -23.47 17.12 -1.24
CA ASN A 209 -22.16 17.67 -0.82
C ASN A 209 -21.77 17.18 0.58
N THR A 210 -22.69 17.23 1.54
CA THR A 210 -22.44 16.73 2.90
C THR A 210 -22.18 15.22 2.91
N PHE A 211 -22.88 14.44 2.08
CA PHE A 211 -22.57 13.01 1.92
C PHE A 211 -21.18 12.79 1.34
N ARG A 212 -20.81 13.54 0.31
CA ARG A 212 -19.49 13.48 -0.33
C ARG A 212 -18.38 13.77 0.67
N GLU A 213 -18.50 14.84 1.44
CA GLU A 213 -17.51 15.23 2.45
C GLU A 213 -17.36 14.12 3.50
N GLN A 214 -18.48 13.66 4.08
CA GLN A 214 -18.44 12.63 5.11
C GLN A 214 -17.95 11.28 4.58
N LEU A 215 -18.25 10.94 3.33
CA LEU A 215 -17.71 9.75 2.67
C LEU A 215 -16.18 9.81 2.60
N LEU A 216 -15.61 10.96 2.21
CA LEU A 216 -14.17 11.16 2.08
C LEU A 216 -13.45 11.31 3.44
N ASP A 217 -14.11 11.91 4.42
CA ASP A 217 -13.59 12.10 5.78
C ASP A 217 -13.45 10.77 6.52
N ASN A 218 -14.37 9.84 6.28
CA ASN A 218 -14.42 8.54 6.96
C ASN A 218 -13.53 7.47 6.31
N LEU A 219 -12.80 7.79 5.24
CA LEU A 219 -11.86 6.84 4.64
C LEU A 219 -10.65 6.63 5.55
N THR A 220 -10.17 5.39 5.63
CA THR A 220 -8.94 5.06 6.39
C THR A 220 -7.71 5.81 5.89
N GLU A 221 -7.70 6.16 4.59
CA GLU A 221 -6.62 6.92 3.93
C GLU A 221 -7.11 8.28 3.41
N SER A 222 -7.98 8.94 4.18
CA SER A 222 -8.66 10.20 3.82
C SER A 222 -7.71 11.31 3.36
N VAL A 223 -6.54 11.45 3.99
CA VAL A 223 -5.56 12.49 3.64
C VAL A 223 -5.08 12.34 2.19
N ILE A 224 -4.64 11.14 1.80
CA ILE A 224 -4.15 10.85 0.45
C ILE A 224 -5.32 10.86 -0.55
N ALA A 225 -6.47 10.32 -0.17
CA ALA A 225 -7.66 10.31 -1.01
C ALA A 225 -8.09 11.73 -1.40
N LYS A 226 -8.14 12.67 -0.43
CA LYS A 226 -8.48 14.08 -0.70
C LYS A 226 -7.45 14.78 -1.57
N GLN A 227 -6.17 14.47 -1.41
CA GLN A 227 -5.09 15.03 -2.25
C GLN A 227 -5.25 14.62 -3.73
N ASN A 228 -5.71 13.39 -3.98
CA ASN A 228 -5.83 12.83 -5.33
C ASN A 228 -7.28 12.76 -5.84
N LEU A 229 -8.17 13.58 -5.28
CA LEU A 229 -9.61 13.56 -5.59
C LEU A 229 -9.95 14.12 -6.99
N ARG A 230 -9.04 14.87 -7.60
CA ARG A 230 -9.27 15.49 -8.92
C ARG A 230 -9.44 14.41 -9.99
N GLY A 231 -10.52 14.50 -10.77
CA GLY A 231 -10.81 13.54 -11.84
C GLY A 231 -11.30 12.17 -11.37
N VAL A 232 -11.72 12.05 -10.09
CA VAL A 232 -12.34 10.85 -9.53
C VAL A 232 -13.85 10.96 -9.55
N GLU A 233 -14.51 9.98 -10.16
CA GLU A 233 -15.97 9.92 -10.23
C GLU A 233 -16.53 9.01 -9.12
N LEU A 234 -17.09 9.63 -8.08
CA LEU A 234 -17.73 8.92 -6.96
C LEU A 234 -19.16 8.46 -7.28
N ASN A 235 -19.78 9.03 -8.32
CA ASN A 235 -21.13 8.75 -8.80
C ASN A 235 -22.14 8.58 -7.67
N ILE A 236 -22.45 9.70 -7.01
CA ILE A 236 -23.40 9.73 -5.91
C ILE A 236 -24.81 9.76 -6.50
N HIS A 237 -25.64 8.81 -6.08
CA HIS A 237 -27.02 8.66 -6.53
C HIS A 237 -27.96 9.02 -5.38
N VAL A 238 -28.93 9.89 -5.65
CA VAL A 238 -30.06 10.17 -4.75
C VAL A 238 -31.12 9.10 -5.04
N GLN A 239 -31.23 8.09 -4.18
CA GLN A 239 -32.22 7.02 -4.32
C GLN A 239 -33.62 7.54 -3.97
N GLU A 240 -33.71 8.22 -2.83
CA GLU A 240 -34.96 8.80 -2.34
C GLU A 240 -34.70 10.19 -1.74
N SER A 241 -35.67 11.10 -1.88
CA SER A 241 -35.63 12.45 -1.33
C SER A 241 -37.04 12.89 -0.95
N GLN A 242 -37.30 12.96 0.36
CA GLN A 242 -38.58 13.38 0.93
C GLN A 242 -38.44 14.75 1.60
N VAL A 243 -39.39 15.66 1.33
CA VAL A 243 -39.46 16.94 2.03
C VAL A 243 -40.16 16.72 3.37
N ILE A 244 -39.44 16.95 4.47
CA ILE A 244 -40.02 16.86 5.82
C ILE A 244 -40.81 18.14 6.11
N ARG A 245 -40.21 19.30 5.83
CA ARG A 245 -40.84 20.61 6.01
C ARG A 245 -40.23 21.64 5.07
N SER A 246 -41.04 22.57 4.61
CA SER A 246 -40.61 23.69 3.78
C SER A 246 -41.62 24.82 3.87
N GLY A 247 -41.19 26.07 3.68
CA GLY A 247 -42.10 27.20 3.72
C GLY A 247 -41.41 28.54 3.53
N PHE A 248 -42.22 29.57 3.38
CA PHE A 248 -41.77 30.95 3.38
C PHE A 248 -41.62 31.45 4.81
N GLU A 249 -40.51 32.12 5.09
CA GLU A 249 -40.25 32.80 6.35
C GLU A 249 -39.91 34.27 6.09
N GLY A 250 -40.52 35.18 6.84
CA GLY A 250 -40.35 36.61 6.64
C GLY A 250 -40.88 37.10 5.29
N ASN A 251 -40.14 38.01 4.65
CA ASN A 251 -40.61 38.73 3.46
C ASN A 251 -40.28 38.03 2.14
N ASN A 252 -39.17 37.30 2.07
CA ASN A 252 -38.69 36.69 0.81
C ASN A 252 -37.76 35.49 1.02
N GLU A 253 -37.70 34.88 2.21
CA GLU A 253 -36.89 33.68 2.42
C GLU A 253 -37.72 32.41 2.29
N TYR A 254 -37.14 31.39 1.68
CA TYR A 254 -37.72 30.05 1.61
C TYR A 254 -36.78 29.05 2.26
N PHE A 255 -37.27 28.30 3.24
CA PHE A 255 -36.53 27.21 3.87
C PHE A 255 -37.00 25.87 3.35
N THR A 256 -36.10 24.90 3.31
CA THR A 256 -36.43 23.51 2.97
C THR A 256 -35.61 22.57 3.85
N HIS A 257 -36.27 21.59 4.45
CA HIS A 257 -35.66 20.48 5.20
C HIS A 257 -36.08 19.17 4.54
N ILE A 258 -35.10 18.37 4.11
CA ILE A 258 -35.33 17.10 3.45
C ILE A 258 -34.63 15.97 4.19
N GLN A 259 -35.15 14.76 4.02
CA GLN A 259 -34.42 13.51 4.23
C GLN A 259 -34.07 12.91 2.87
N ALA A 260 -32.82 12.54 2.67
CA ALA A 260 -32.33 11.96 1.42
C ALA A 260 -31.58 10.65 1.69
N GLN A 261 -31.91 9.61 0.93
CA GLN A 261 -31.15 8.36 0.87
C GLN A 261 -30.17 8.44 -0.29
N LEU A 262 -28.87 8.38 0.02
CA LEU A 262 -27.78 8.58 -0.91
C LEU A 262 -26.90 7.33 -0.98
N GLN A 263 -26.48 6.97 -2.19
CA GLN A 263 -25.58 5.83 -2.43
C GLN A 263 -24.42 6.26 -3.32
N ALA A 264 -23.18 6.00 -2.89
CA ALA A 264 -21.99 6.14 -3.73
C ALA A 264 -21.77 4.89 -4.59
N ARG A 265 -21.53 5.08 -5.89
CA ARG A 265 -21.21 4.02 -6.85
C ARG A 265 -19.97 4.39 -7.67
N PRO A 266 -18.80 4.50 -7.02
CA PRO A 266 -17.60 4.99 -7.67
C PRO A 266 -17.23 4.19 -8.92
N GLU A 267 -16.57 4.86 -9.88
CA GLU A 267 -15.97 4.18 -11.03
C GLU A 267 -14.99 3.07 -10.60
N ALA A 268 -14.78 2.05 -11.43
CA ALA A 268 -13.95 0.89 -11.08
C ALA A 268 -12.51 1.24 -10.69
N VAL A 269 -11.98 2.37 -11.18
CA VAL A 269 -10.61 2.82 -10.90
C VAL A 269 -10.52 3.90 -9.81
N ALA A 270 -11.63 4.25 -9.17
CA ALA A 270 -11.69 5.36 -8.21
C ALA A 270 -10.71 5.16 -7.05
N ALA A 271 -10.68 3.97 -6.45
CA ALA A 271 -9.78 3.67 -5.34
C ALA A 271 -8.31 3.80 -5.75
N CYS A 272 -7.93 3.34 -6.94
CA CYS A 272 -6.57 3.49 -7.45
C CYS A 272 -6.21 4.96 -7.67
N LYS A 273 -7.10 5.76 -8.27
CA LYS A 273 -6.87 7.20 -8.47
C LYS A 273 -6.68 7.92 -7.13
N LEU A 274 -7.55 7.64 -6.15
CA LEU A 274 -7.49 8.23 -4.81
C LEU A 274 -6.22 7.85 -4.05
N LEU A 275 -5.71 6.63 -4.23
CA LEU A 275 -4.44 6.17 -3.64
C LEU A 275 -3.20 6.54 -4.46
N ASN A 276 -3.36 7.21 -5.60
CA ASN A 276 -2.31 7.49 -6.58
C ASN A 276 -1.55 6.20 -7.01
N LEU A 277 -2.29 5.14 -7.29
CA LEU A 277 -1.79 3.85 -7.75
C LEU A 277 -2.13 3.61 -9.22
N SER A 278 -1.32 2.77 -9.89
CA SER A 278 -1.62 2.32 -11.25
C SER A 278 -2.98 1.61 -11.31
N SER A 279 -3.76 1.87 -12.35
CA SER A 279 -5.08 1.24 -12.57
C SER A 279 -5.04 -0.29 -12.59
N ARG A 280 -3.85 -0.89 -12.82
CA ARG A 280 -3.65 -2.35 -12.76
C ARG A 280 -4.12 -2.98 -11.44
N TYR A 281 -4.04 -2.25 -10.33
CA TYR A 281 -4.44 -2.76 -9.02
C TYR A 281 -5.97 -2.89 -8.87
N CYS A 282 -6.73 -2.07 -9.60
CA CYS A 282 -8.20 -2.09 -9.60
C CYS A 282 -8.78 -2.96 -10.72
N LEU A 283 -8.06 -3.09 -11.85
CA LEU A 283 -8.56 -3.77 -13.06
C LEU A 283 -8.17 -5.25 -13.17
N LYS A 284 -7.54 -5.84 -12.13
CA LYS A 284 -7.02 -7.23 -12.15
C LYS A 284 -8.04 -8.31 -12.57
N ASN A 285 -9.35 -8.04 -12.50
CA ASN A 285 -10.43 -8.97 -12.88
C ASN A 285 -11.59 -8.33 -13.68
N ALA A 286 -11.41 -7.16 -14.29
CA ALA A 286 -12.51 -6.48 -14.97
C ALA A 286 -12.73 -7.04 -16.38
N THR A 287 -13.58 -8.07 -16.50
CA THR A 287 -14.39 -8.26 -17.71
C THR A 287 -15.56 -7.29 -17.64
N GLU A 288 -15.59 -6.39 -18.60
CA GLU A 288 -16.52 -5.28 -18.69
C GLU A 288 -17.97 -5.76 -18.74
N ALA A 289 -18.81 -5.19 -17.87
CA ALA A 289 -20.26 -5.19 -18.04
C ALA A 289 -20.79 -3.83 -17.62
N VAL A 290 -20.61 -2.83 -18.48
CA VAL A 290 -21.30 -1.54 -18.36
C VAL A 290 -22.70 -1.70 -18.96
N ASN A 291 -23.68 -2.02 -18.11
CA ASN A 291 -25.09 -1.81 -18.44
C ASN A 291 -25.59 -0.63 -17.61
N SER A 292 -25.43 0.59 -18.15
CA SER A 292 -26.02 1.80 -17.58
C SER A 292 -27.47 1.92 -18.05
N LYS A 293 -28.41 1.54 -17.18
CA LYS A 293 -29.78 2.03 -17.25
C LYS A 293 -29.85 3.36 -16.50
N ASN A 294 -30.33 4.36 -17.21
CA ASN A 294 -30.74 5.72 -16.83
C ASN A 294 -31.14 5.91 -15.35
N GLU A 295 -30.16 6.01 -14.44
CA GLU A 295 -30.31 6.51 -13.07
C GLU A 295 -29.63 7.89 -12.95
N LYS A 296 -30.21 8.79 -12.17
CA LYS A 296 -29.76 10.19 -12.00
C LYS A 296 -28.42 10.25 -11.26
N GLN A 297 -27.34 10.02 -12.00
CA GLN A 297 -25.95 10.14 -11.56
C GLN A 297 -25.60 11.61 -11.30
N TRP A 298 -24.80 11.92 -10.28
CA TRP A 298 -24.30 13.28 -10.02
C TRP A 298 -22.80 13.37 -10.28
N ALA A 299 -22.37 14.51 -10.83
CA ALA A 299 -21.00 14.78 -11.23
C ALA A 299 -20.50 16.14 -10.71
N ASN A 300 -19.20 16.24 -10.47
CA ASN A 300 -18.54 17.49 -10.15
C ASN A 300 -18.28 18.30 -11.41
N VAL A 301 -18.73 19.54 -11.41
CA VAL A 301 -18.50 20.48 -12.50
C VAL A 301 -17.77 21.70 -11.94
N THR A 302 -16.59 21.97 -12.48
CA THR A 302 -15.81 23.17 -12.17
C THR A 302 -16.03 24.20 -13.26
N ILE A 303 -16.47 25.40 -12.89
CA ILE A 303 -16.71 26.50 -13.83
C ILE A 303 -15.62 27.54 -13.61
N ARG A 304 -14.89 27.87 -14.69
CA ARG A 304 -13.79 28.84 -14.65
C ARG A 304 -13.98 29.87 -15.76
N SER A 305 -13.81 31.14 -15.42
CA SER A 305 -13.83 32.25 -16.36
C SER A 305 -12.43 32.82 -16.54
N ASP A 306 -12.21 33.51 -17.66
CA ASP A 306 -11.03 34.35 -17.88
C ASP A 306 -11.10 35.70 -17.16
N GLN A 307 -12.23 36.00 -16.50
CA GLN A 307 -12.44 37.20 -15.70
C GLN A 307 -12.66 36.88 -14.22
N TYR A 308 -12.34 37.82 -13.34
CA TYR A 308 -12.62 37.75 -11.89
C TYR A 308 -13.86 38.59 -11.53
N HIS A 309 -14.49 38.30 -10.39
CA HIS A 309 -15.71 39.00 -9.92
C HIS A 309 -16.86 38.95 -10.95
N ASP A 310 -17.03 37.81 -11.60
CA ASP A 310 -18.20 37.49 -12.40
C ASP A 310 -19.28 36.83 -11.53
N SER A 311 -20.49 36.62 -12.07
CA SER A 311 -21.54 35.87 -11.42
C SER A 311 -21.96 34.69 -12.28
N VAL A 312 -21.91 33.50 -11.68
CA VAL A 312 -22.31 32.23 -12.28
C VAL A 312 -23.73 31.91 -11.85
N THR A 313 -24.60 31.66 -12.82
CA THR A 313 -25.89 31.02 -12.60
C THR A 313 -26.01 29.74 -13.42
N ILE A 314 -26.68 28.73 -12.88
CA ILE A 314 -26.91 27.44 -13.55
C ILE A 314 -28.38 27.11 -13.43
N ASN A 315 -29.06 26.92 -14.57
CA ASN A 315 -30.51 26.78 -14.67
C ASN A 315 -31.27 27.92 -13.95
N GLY A 316 -30.71 29.14 -13.97
CA GLY A 316 -31.27 30.32 -13.30
C GLY A 316 -30.94 30.44 -11.81
N ILE A 317 -30.24 29.46 -11.21
CA ILE A 317 -29.85 29.48 -9.79
C ILE A 317 -28.46 30.09 -9.65
N GLN A 318 -28.29 31.05 -8.73
CA GLN A 318 -27.02 31.76 -8.52
C GLN A 318 -26.04 30.99 -7.62
N TYR A 319 -24.79 30.87 -8.07
CA TYR A 319 -23.73 30.07 -7.44
C TYR A 319 -22.50 30.87 -6.99
N GLY A 320 -22.50 32.20 -7.16
CA GLY A 320 -21.39 33.07 -6.77
C GLY A 320 -20.49 33.41 -7.96
N SER A 321 -19.19 33.59 -7.72
CA SER A 321 -18.18 34.02 -8.72
C SER A 321 -17.14 32.94 -9.01
N THR A 322 -16.61 32.87 -10.23
CA THR A 322 -15.61 31.86 -10.61
C THR A 322 -14.27 32.03 -9.87
N PRO A 323 -13.51 30.95 -9.63
CA PRO A 323 -13.84 29.55 -9.91
C PRO A 323 -14.91 28.99 -8.95
N VAL A 324 -15.91 28.32 -9.51
CA VAL A 324 -16.99 27.67 -8.76
C VAL A 324 -16.92 26.16 -8.98
N GLU A 325 -16.94 25.39 -7.90
CA GLU A 325 -17.08 23.92 -7.95
C GLU A 325 -18.49 23.55 -7.46
N VAL A 326 -19.28 22.93 -8.33
CA VAL A 326 -20.66 22.52 -8.04
C VAL A 326 -20.89 21.06 -8.41
N VAL A 327 -21.76 20.38 -7.67
CA VAL A 327 -22.21 19.04 -8.03
C VAL A 327 -23.56 19.14 -8.74
N LEU A 328 -23.65 18.62 -9.96
CA LEU A 328 -24.83 18.66 -10.82
C LEU A 328 -25.27 17.25 -11.21
N PRO A 329 -26.59 16.99 -11.36
CA PRO A 329 -27.05 15.73 -11.92
C PRO A 329 -26.63 15.59 -13.40
N ALA A 330 -26.54 14.36 -13.88
CA ALA A 330 -26.32 14.08 -15.29
C ALA A 330 -27.53 14.57 -16.11
N GLY A 331 -27.26 15.25 -17.22
CA GLY A 331 -28.29 15.88 -18.05
C GLY A 331 -27.86 17.23 -18.61
N ARG A 332 -28.84 17.95 -19.19
CA ARG A 332 -28.61 19.26 -19.81
C ARG A 332 -28.80 20.36 -18.78
N HIS A 333 -27.78 21.22 -18.65
CA HIS A 333 -27.76 22.38 -17.77
C HIS A 333 -27.47 23.65 -18.57
N GLN A 334 -28.26 24.70 -18.35
CA GLN A 334 -27.99 26.03 -18.89
C GLN A 334 -27.06 26.76 -17.94
N ILE A 335 -25.87 27.14 -18.40
CA ILE A 335 -24.89 27.89 -17.62
C ILE A 335 -24.87 29.31 -18.16
N SER A 336 -24.96 30.26 -17.24
CA SER A 336 -24.89 31.68 -17.52
C SER A 336 -23.78 32.31 -16.68
N VAL A 337 -22.85 33.03 -17.30
CA VAL A 337 -21.82 33.79 -16.59
C VAL A 337 -21.94 35.25 -16.99
N THR A 338 -22.15 36.12 -16.01
CA THR A 338 -22.38 37.56 -16.18
C THR A 338 -21.26 38.37 -15.52
N LYS A 339 -20.87 39.47 -16.14
CA LYS A 339 -19.95 40.45 -15.56
C LYS A 339 -20.24 41.82 -16.16
N ASP A 340 -20.18 42.86 -15.34
CA ASP A 340 -20.36 44.24 -15.80
C ASP A 340 -19.31 44.60 -16.88
N GLY A 341 -19.79 45.16 -17.99
CA GLY A 341 -18.96 45.50 -19.16
C GLY A 341 -18.65 44.31 -20.09
N PHE A 342 -19.26 43.14 -19.87
CA PHE A 342 -19.11 41.96 -20.72
C PHE A 342 -20.47 41.44 -21.20
N GLU A 343 -20.47 40.83 -22.38
CA GLU A 343 -21.61 40.06 -22.88
C GLU A 343 -21.86 38.87 -21.97
N THR A 344 -23.13 38.63 -21.61
CA THR A 344 -23.50 37.46 -20.83
C THR A 344 -23.22 36.20 -21.63
N TYR A 345 -22.34 35.35 -21.10
CA TYR A 345 -22.13 34.03 -21.67
C TYR A 345 -23.29 33.12 -21.28
N ASN A 346 -24.00 32.57 -22.26
CA ASN A 346 -25.12 31.64 -22.05
C ASN A 346 -24.90 30.39 -22.90
N GLN A 347 -24.71 29.23 -22.27
CA GLN A 347 -24.53 27.97 -22.98
C GLN A 347 -25.24 26.81 -22.27
N THR A 348 -25.95 25.98 -23.04
CA THR A 348 -26.44 24.68 -22.54
C THR A 348 -25.34 23.64 -22.68
N VAL A 349 -24.93 23.05 -21.56
CA VAL A 349 -23.92 22.00 -21.48
C VAL A 349 -24.57 20.69 -21.05
N THR A 350 -24.15 19.57 -21.67
CA THR A 350 -24.61 18.24 -21.26
C THR A 350 -23.57 17.63 -20.33
N ILE A 351 -23.95 17.43 -19.07
CA ILE A 351 -23.12 16.82 -18.05
C ILE A 351 -23.35 15.31 -18.07
N ASN A 352 -22.30 14.55 -18.39
CA ASN A 352 -22.32 13.08 -18.38
C ASN A 352 -21.38 12.49 -17.31
N GLY A 353 -20.58 13.32 -16.66
CA GLY A 353 -19.49 12.96 -15.76
C GLY A 353 -18.79 14.22 -15.26
N ASN A 354 -17.67 14.08 -14.55
CA ASN A 354 -16.96 15.24 -14.03
C ASN A 354 -16.40 16.10 -15.18
N ASP A 355 -16.60 17.42 -15.13
CA ASP A 355 -16.19 18.31 -16.23
C ASP A 355 -15.64 19.66 -15.72
N THR A 356 -14.78 20.29 -16.51
CA THR A 356 -14.34 21.67 -16.28
C THR A 356 -14.74 22.54 -17.46
N ILE A 357 -15.66 23.46 -17.19
CA ILE A 357 -16.23 24.35 -18.19
C ILE A 357 -15.45 25.65 -18.16
N TRP A 358 -14.69 25.89 -19.23
CA TRP A 358 -13.95 27.13 -19.44
C TRP A 358 -14.82 28.13 -20.19
N VAL A 359 -15.11 29.24 -19.52
CA VAL A 359 -15.88 30.36 -20.05
C VAL A 359 -14.91 31.47 -20.44
N ARG A 360 -15.12 32.03 -21.63
CA ARG A 360 -14.40 33.22 -22.09
C ARG A 360 -15.40 34.34 -22.34
N LEU A 361 -15.37 35.36 -21.49
CA LEU A 361 -16.27 36.50 -21.61
C LEU A 361 -15.74 37.48 -22.67
N ARG A 362 -16.66 38.04 -23.47
CA ARG A 362 -16.34 39.07 -24.45
C ARG A 362 -16.79 40.42 -23.93
N PRO A 363 -16.00 41.50 -24.05
CA PRO A 363 -16.44 42.84 -23.69
C PRO A 363 -17.72 43.18 -24.44
N SER A 364 -18.70 43.73 -23.74
CA SER A 364 -19.93 44.22 -24.38
C SER A 364 -19.57 45.35 -25.33
N ARG A 365 -19.93 45.22 -26.61
CA ARG A 365 -19.89 46.35 -27.53
C ARG A 365 -20.96 47.35 -27.07
N ASN A 366 -20.55 48.34 -26.29
CA ASN A 366 -21.30 49.59 -26.20
C ASN A 366 -20.81 50.48 -27.34
N ASP A 367 -21.73 50.84 -28.24
CA ASP A 367 -21.60 52.01 -29.10
C ASP A 367 -21.54 53.30 -28.25
#